data_AF-A0A3A0E305-F1
#
_entry.id   AF-A0A3A0E305-F1
#
_cell.length_a   1.000
_cell.length_b   1.000
_cell.length_c   1.000
_cell.angle_alpha   90.00
_cell.angle_beta   90.00
_cell.angle_gamma   90.00
#
_symmetry.space_group_name_H-M   'P 1'
#
loop_
_entity.id
_entity.type
_entity.pdbx_description
1 polymer ?
#
loop_
_entity_poly.entity_id
_entity_poly.type
_entity_poly.pdbx_seq_one_letter_code
_entity_poly.pdbx_strand_id
1 'polypeptide(L)'
;MRRMPRSATQALLIEDDPGFHQLLRKSLLHSRMPLALAWAENLAGGIEALADGRFDVVLTDLSLPDADGLEAVRRIRQIDAATPIVVLTALDDPRIETQAIESGAQDYIVKGESQPHTLERVLCHAIQRQESLAQIERLLAEVQASEQKLAQQAGQLEAKNRRLRKLYKTAHRFVDNVSHEFRTPLTVIKDYISLVREGTIGPVNEEQCRMLDVAAVRANDLNNMVDDMLDVSRLEAGLLGAWRRRAQVADILADVTPALAQKAAVKRIDFQVDAALDVPDVYCDSDKAGRVVINLVTNAMKFCNEPGCVRVSVRADPANEEVAIAVADNGPGIDPDQLELLFQRFKQLNRNVKSSTKGFGLGLNIARELVALNLGEIRVDSVVGQGSTFSFTLPLAEPRSVIRRYVDAMAQRKHAPRIVSLLTAEIDATVSETDAEDVDAFFNYMLRQQDLLFRRDPHRWLIALAADAPDVDGYLKRVKREHRKANRNRPFGPLPPFAIDRLGTWDVAVGREALLGRFDRALAENEPHYAC
;
A
#
# COMPACT_ATOMS: atom_id res chain seq x y z
N MET A 1 -24.74 -24.18 22.30
CA MET A 1 -24.73 -25.16 23.42
C MET A 1 -24.20 -26.48 22.89
N ARG A 2 -23.06 -26.96 23.38
CA ARG A 2 -22.50 -28.29 23.03
C ARG A 2 -23.46 -29.39 23.54
N ARG A 3 -23.89 -30.31 22.68
CA ARG A 3 -24.66 -31.51 23.07
C ARG A 3 -23.77 -32.36 24.00
N MET A 4 -24.24 -32.67 25.21
CA MET A 4 -23.71 -33.80 25.99
C MET A 4 -24.12 -35.11 25.30
N PRO A 5 -23.31 -36.18 25.36
CA PRO A 5 -23.65 -37.45 24.74
C PRO A 5 -24.87 -38.06 25.44
N ARG A 6 -25.99 -38.21 24.72
CA ARG A 6 -27.15 -39.00 25.19
C ARG A 6 -26.76 -40.49 25.16
N SER A 7 -27.17 -41.25 26.18
CA SER A 7 -26.81 -42.67 26.33
C SER A 7 -27.59 -43.64 25.42
N ALA A 8 -28.68 -43.19 24.79
CA ALA A 8 -29.44 -43.97 23.81
C ALA A 8 -30.19 -43.08 22.81
N THR A 9 -30.19 -43.47 21.54
CA THR A 9 -30.98 -42.87 20.44
C THR A 9 -32.47 -43.04 20.73
N GLN A 10 -33.26 -41.97 20.68
CA GLN A 10 -34.71 -42.01 20.88
C GLN A 10 -35.41 -42.22 19.54
N ALA A 11 -36.09 -43.35 19.36
CA ALA A 11 -36.87 -43.62 18.16
C ALA A 11 -38.36 -43.65 18.51
N LEU A 12 -39.20 -43.07 17.65
CA LEU A 12 -40.65 -43.23 17.71
C LEU A 12 -41.10 -44.20 16.64
N LEU A 13 -41.81 -45.26 17.02
CA LEU A 13 -42.51 -46.16 16.11
C LEU A 13 -44.00 -45.81 16.08
N ILE A 14 -44.53 -45.56 14.89
CA ILE A 14 -45.96 -45.38 14.65
C ILE A 14 -46.43 -46.60 13.84
N GLU A 15 -47.13 -47.50 14.51
CA GLU A 15 -47.50 -48.83 14.01
C GLU A 15 -48.73 -49.35 14.75
N ASP A 16 -49.74 -49.84 14.04
CA ASP A 16 -50.98 -50.37 14.64
C ASP A 16 -50.88 -51.87 14.99
N ASP A 17 -49.93 -52.62 14.40
CA ASP A 17 -49.69 -54.01 14.75
C ASP A 17 -48.81 -54.18 16.02
N PRO A 18 -49.38 -54.60 17.17
CA PRO A 18 -48.62 -54.85 18.39
C PRO A 18 -47.63 -56.02 18.24
N GLY A 19 -47.89 -56.96 17.32
CA GLY A 19 -47.00 -58.08 17.00
C GLY A 19 -45.70 -57.60 16.35
N PHE A 20 -45.80 -56.73 15.35
CA PHE A 20 -44.65 -56.08 14.72
C PHE A 20 -43.87 -55.22 15.72
N HIS A 21 -44.53 -54.42 16.56
CA HIS A 21 -43.85 -53.65 17.61
C HIS A 21 -43.02 -54.55 18.55
N GLN A 22 -43.57 -55.67 19.01
CA GLN A 22 -42.83 -56.62 19.85
C GLN A 22 -41.65 -57.27 19.10
N LEU A 23 -41.82 -57.59 17.82
CA LEU A 23 -40.76 -58.14 16.98
C LEU A 23 -39.62 -57.13 16.81
N LEU A 24 -39.94 -55.88 16.46
CA LEU A 24 -38.97 -54.80 16.28
C LEU A 24 -38.21 -54.54 17.57
N ARG A 25 -38.92 -54.46 18.71
CA ARG A 25 -38.33 -54.29 20.04
C ARG A 25 -37.34 -55.41 20.38
N LYS A 26 -37.66 -56.67 20.05
CA LYS A 26 -36.76 -57.82 20.26
C LYS A 26 -35.54 -57.79 19.33
N SER A 27 -35.72 -57.40 18.07
CA SER A 27 -34.63 -57.23 17.11
C SER A 27 -33.64 -56.15 17.55
N LEU A 28 -34.16 -55.07 18.14
CA LEU A 28 -33.36 -53.95 18.65
C LEU A 28 -32.59 -54.27 19.95
N LEU A 29 -33.04 -55.24 20.76
CA LEU A 29 -32.30 -55.73 21.94
C LEU A 29 -30.93 -56.35 21.58
N HIS A 30 -30.78 -56.83 20.35
CA HIS A 30 -29.55 -57.43 19.84
C HIS A 30 -28.73 -56.46 18.97
N SER A 31 -29.19 -55.21 18.82
CA SER A 31 -28.49 -54.16 18.07
C SER A 31 -27.29 -53.63 18.87
N ARG A 32 -26.27 -53.16 18.15
CA ARG A 32 -25.10 -52.50 18.77
C ARG A 32 -25.37 -51.03 19.08
N MET A 33 -26.45 -50.46 18.54
CA MET A 33 -26.89 -49.10 18.83
C MET A 33 -27.83 -49.10 20.04
N PRO A 34 -27.50 -48.41 21.16
CA PRO A 34 -28.43 -48.24 22.27
C PRO A 34 -29.60 -47.38 21.80
N LEU A 35 -30.78 -47.99 21.64
CA LEU A 35 -31.98 -47.34 21.13
C LEU A 35 -33.15 -47.53 22.08
N ALA A 36 -33.81 -46.43 22.44
CA ALA A 36 -35.04 -46.41 23.20
C ALA A 36 -36.22 -46.18 22.25
N LEU A 37 -37.14 -47.14 22.19
CA LEU A 37 -38.27 -47.12 21.28
C LEU A 37 -39.53 -46.68 22.04
N ALA A 38 -40.08 -45.52 21.67
CA ALA A 38 -41.45 -45.15 21.99
C ALA A 38 -42.38 -45.71 20.90
N TRP A 39 -43.61 -46.05 21.27
CA TRP A 39 -44.58 -46.64 20.35
C TRP A 39 -45.91 -45.91 20.43
N ALA A 40 -46.52 -45.67 19.27
CA ALA A 40 -47.86 -45.15 19.10
C ALA A 40 -48.64 -46.05 18.14
N GLU A 41 -49.88 -46.37 18.50
CA GLU A 41 -50.78 -47.26 17.76
C GLU A 41 -51.43 -46.60 16.53
N ASN A 42 -51.34 -45.28 16.40
CA ASN A 42 -51.94 -44.50 15.33
C ASN A 42 -51.17 -43.19 15.10
N LEU A 43 -51.41 -42.53 13.98
CA LEU A 43 -50.71 -41.30 13.61
C LEU A 43 -50.99 -40.16 14.59
N ALA A 44 -52.22 -40.01 15.07
CA ALA A 44 -52.60 -38.97 16.02
C ALA A 44 -51.77 -39.04 17.31
N GLY A 45 -51.64 -40.23 17.91
CA GLY A 45 -50.81 -40.47 19.09
C GLY A 45 -49.32 -40.31 18.80
N GLY A 46 -48.86 -40.68 17.59
CA GLY A 46 -47.49 -40.46 17.16
C GLY A 46 -47.14 -38.97 17.04
N ILE A 47 -48.06 -38.17 16.52
CA ILE A 47 -47.92 -36.71 16.41
C ILE A 47 -47.91 -36.05 17.79
N GLU A 48 -48.80 -36.46 18.70
CA GLU A 48 -48.81 -35.96 20.09
C GLU A 48 -47.48 -36.29 20.79
N ALA A 49 -46.99 -37.51 20.65
CA ALA A 49 -45.68 -37.90 21.16
C ALA A 49 -44.55 -37.08 20.55
N LEU A 50 -44.59 -36.78 19.24
CA LEU A 50 -43.61 -35.92 18.56
C LEU A 50 -43.62 -34.48 19.09
N ALA A 51 -44.78 -33.97 19.47
CA ALA A 51 -44.90 -32.62 20.04
C ALA A 51 -44.34 -32.54 21.47
N ASP A 52 -44.56 -33.59 22.28
CA ASP A 52 -44.15 -33.65 23.68
C ASP A 52 -42.70 -34.14 23.87
N GLY A 53 -42.20 -34.91 22.91
CA GLY A 53 -40.92 -35.62 22.95
C GLY A 53 -39.82 -35.01 22.08
N ARG A 54 -38.60 -35.51 22.26
CA ARG A 54 -37.48 -35.26 21.33
C ARG A 54 -36.94 -36.58 20.81
N PHE A 55 -37.42 -36.98 19.64
CA PHE A 55 -36.96 -38.16 18.92
C PHE A 55 -35.81 -37.82 17.98
N ASP A 56 -34.89 -38.78 17.83
CA ASP A 56 -33.77 -38.70 16.89
C ASP A 56 -34.16 -39.32 15.52
N VAL A 57 -35.21 -40.14 15.47
CA VAL A 57 -35.78 -40.74 14.24
C VAL A 57 -37.24 -41.18 14.46
N VAL A 58 -38.06 -41.08 13.41
CA VAL A 58 -39.43 -41.61 13.37
C VAL A 58 -39.49 -42.78 12.40
N LEU A 59 -40.03 -43.90 12.83
CA LEU A 59 -40.43 -45.02 11.99
C LEU A 59 -41.95 -44.99 11.88
N THR A 60 -42.49 -44.90 10.66
CA THR A 60 -43.94 -44.86 10.46
C THR A 60 -44.35 -45.93 9.46
N ASP A 61 -45.40 -46.66 9.79
CA ASP A 61 -46.07 -47.49 8.81
C ASP A 61 -46.88 -46.65 7.81
N LEU A 62 -47.14 -47.22 6.64
CA LEU A 62 -48.01 -46.68 5.61
C LEU A 62 -49.46 -47.15 5.74
N SER A 63 -49.75 -48.18 6.54
CA SER A 63 -51.09 -48.75 6.71
C SER A 63 -51.67 -48.44 8.10
N LEU A 64 -51.72 -47.15 8.47
CA LEU A 64 -52.24 -46.72 9.77
C LEU A 64 -53.78 -46.59 9.74
N PRO A 65 -54.48 -46.82 10.87
CA PRO A 65 -55.94 -46.77 10.93
C PRO A 65 -56.53 -45.37 10.70
N ASP A 66 -55.73 -44.32 10.91
CA ASP A 66 -56.12 -42.91 10.86
C ASP A 66 -55.40 -42.09 9.78
N ALA A 67 -54.61 -42.74 8.90
CA ALA A 67 -53.93 -42.10 7.78
C ALA A 67 -53.67 -43.07 6.62
N ASP A 68 -53.91 -42.62 5.39
CA ASP A 68 -53.74 -43.45 4.19
C ASP A 68 -52.36 -43.26 3.55
N GLY A 69 -51.54 -44.31 3.55
CA GLY A 69 -50.26 -44.36 2.84
C GLY A 69 -49.30 -43.25 3.25
N LEU A 70 -48.92 -42.43 2.26
CA LEU A 70 -47.94 -41.35 2.42
C LEU A 70 -48.47 -40.11 3.14
N GLU A 71 -49.76 -40.08 3.48
CA GLU A 71 -50.34 -39.01 4.27
C GLU A 71 -49.66 -38.90 5.65
N ALA A 72 -49.27 -40.02 6.24
CA ALA A 72 -48.53 -40.05 7.51
C ALA A 72 -47.21 -39.28 7.42
N VAL A 73 -46.40 -39.56 6.38
CA VAL A 73 -45.11 -38.89 6.16
C VAL A 73 -45.29 -37.37 6.00
N ARG A 74 -46.29 -36.95 5.22
CA ARG A 74 -46.56 -35.52 4.98
C ARG A 74 -46.99 -34.80 6.25
N ARG A 75 -47.89 -35.40 7.04
CA ARG A 75 -48.37 -34.82 8.30
C ARG A 75 -47.26 -34.72 9.33
N ILE A 76 -46.41 -35.76 9.46
CA ILE A 76 -45.23 -35.72 10.34
C ILE A 76 -44.28 -34.61 9.89
N ARG A 77 -43.98 -34.52 8.59
CA ARG A 77 -43.04 -33.51 8.06
C ARG A 77 -43.55 -32.06 8.20
N GLN A 78 -44.87 -31.85 8.16
CA GLN A 78 -45.47 -30.53 8.41
C GLN A 78 -45.30 -30.06 9.86
N ILE A 79 -45.28 -30.99 10.81
CA ILE A 79 -45.17 -30.72 12.24
C ILE A 79 -43.70 -30.64 12.66
N ASP A 80 -42.87 -31.53 12.11
CA ASP A 80 -41.44 -31.59 12.39
C ASP A 80 -40.61 -31.71 11.10
N ALA A 81 -39.92 -30.63 10.76
CA ALA A 81 -39.02 -30.57 9.60
C ALA A 81 -37.62 -31.15 9.88
N ALA A 82 -37.28 -31.39 11.15
CA ALA A 82 -35.92 -31.67 11.57
C ALA A 82 -35.65 -33.15 11.88
N THR A 83 -36.66 -33.94 12.24
CA THR A 83 -36.47 -35.37 12.55
C THR A 83 -36.51 -36.22 11.27
N PRO A 84 -35.59 -37.17 11.08
CA PRO A 84 -35.62 -38.08 9.94
C PRO A 84 -36.77 -39.08 10.08
N ILE A 85 -37.44 -39.36 8.97
CA ILE A 85 -38.57 -40.30 8.88
C ILE A 85 -38.11 -41.49 8.06
N VAL A 86 -38.22 -42.68 8.61
CA VAL A 86 -38.00 -43.95 7.93
C VAL A 86 -39.36 -44.63 7.77
N VAL A 87 -39.72 -44.98 6.54
CA VAL A 87 -41.01 -45.58 6.24
C VAL A 87 -40.94 -47.09 6.38
N LEU A 88 -41.93 -47.70 7.02
CA LEU A 88 -42.11 -49.15 7.05
C LEU A 88 -43.16 -49.52 5.99
N THR A 89 -42.84 -50.46 5.10
CA THR A 89 -43.75 -50.90 4.04
C THR A 89 -43.86 -52.43 4.02
N ALA A 90 -45.06 -52.97 3.85
CA ALA A 90 -45.27 -54.42 3.66
C ALA A 90 -44.96 -54.88 2.22
N LEU A 91 -44.83 -53.94 1.27
CA LEU A 91 -44.64 -54.20 -0.15
C LEU A 91 -43.27 -53.68 -0.61
N ASP A 92 -42.55 -54.51 -1.33
CA ASP A 92 -41.37 -54.14 -2.11
C ASP A 92 -41.82 -53.61 -3.49
N ASP A 93 -42.38 -52.39 -3.51
CA ASP A 93 -42.80 -51.68 -4.75
C ASP A 93 -41.96 -50.41 -4.94
N PRO A 94 -41.07 -50.36 -5.94
CA PRO A 94 -40.20 -49.21 -6.24
C PRO A 94 -40.92 -47.87 -6.42
N ARG A 95 -42.21 -47.90 -6.79
CA ARG A 95 -43.03 -46.68 -6.92
C ARG A 95 -43.36 -46.08 -5.56
N ILE A 96 -43.67 -46.93 -4.58
CA ILE A 96 -43.97 -46.49 -3.21
C ILE A 96 -42.71 -45.93 -2.55
N GLU A 97 -41.55 -46.55 -2.82
CA GLU A 97 -40.25 -46.06 -2.34
C GLU A 97 -39.95 -44.65 -2.84
N THR A 98 -40.08 -44.44 -4.16
CA THR A 98 -39.82 -43.13 -4.79
C THR A 98 -40.76 -42.07 -4.21
N GLN A 99 -42.05 -42.39 -4.11
CA GLN A 99 -43.05 -41.45 -3.58
C GLN A 99 -42.87 -41.18 -2.08
N ALA A 100 -42.35 -42.13 -1.30
CA ALA A 100 -42.01 -41.94 0.11
C ALA A 100 -40.89 -40.92 0.30
N ILE A 101 -39.81 -41.07 -0.47
CA ILE A 101 -38.69 -40.11 -0.46
C ILE A 101 -39.15 -38.73 -0.92
N GLU A 102 -39.92 -38.64 -2.01
CA GLU A 102 -40.48 -37.37 -2.52
C GLU A 102 -41.42 -36.70 -1.52
N SER A 103 -42.13 -37.49 -0.69
CA SER A 103 -43.03 -36.97 0.35
C SER A 103 -42.31 -36.55 1.65
N GLY A 104 -40.98 -36.72 1.73
CA GLY A 104 -40.15 -36.22 2.82
C GLY A 104 -39.59 -37.29 3.77
N ALA A 105 -39.70 -38.57 3.42
CA ALA A 105 -38.98 -39.65 4.10
C ALA A 105 -37.49 -39.64 3.72
N GLN A 106 -36.64 -40.05 4.64
CA GLN A 106 -35.19 -40.13 4.46
C GLN A 106 -34.76 -41.49 3.92
N ASP A 107 -35.52 -42.53 4.27
CA ASP A 107 -35.29 -43.92 3.86
C ASP A 107 -36.56 -44.76 4.08
N TYR A 108 -36.53 -46.04 3.71
CA TYR A 108 -37.62 -47.00 3.94
C TYR A 108 -37.11 -48.39 4.29
N ILE A 109 -37.99 -49.24 4.84
CA ILE A 109 -37.70 -50.62 5.24
C ILE A 109 -38.90 -51.50 4.89
N VAL A 110 -38.64 -52.62 4.20
CA VAL A 110 -39.65 -53.64 3.90
C VAL A 110 -39.87 -54.56 5.12
N LYS A 111 -41.12 -54.69 5.56
CA LYS A 111 -41.59 -55.56 6.66
C LYS A 111 -41.50 -57.01 6.20
N GLY A 112 -40.47 -57.73 6.65
CA GLY A 112 -40.24 -59.15 6.30
C GLY A 112 -38.77 -59.48 5.99
N GLU A 113 -38.00 -58.51 5.51
CA GLU A 113 -36.55 -58.63 5.26
C GLU A 113 -35.68 -58.02 6.37
N SER A 114 -36.30 -57.73 7.52
CA SER A 114 -35.73 -56.93 8.60
C SER A 114 -34.73 -57.73 9.44
N GLN A 115 -33.58 -58.08 8.86
CA GLN A 115 -32.43 -58.51 9.64
C GLN A 115 -32.02 -57.37 10.58
N PRO A 116 -31.70 -57.63 11.87
CA PRO A 116 -31.38 -56.60 12.86
C PRO A 116 -30.31 -55.59 12.39
N HIS A 117 -29.36 -56.05 11.57
CA HIS A 117 -28.29 -55.21 11.01
C HIS A 117 -28.75 -54.23 9.92
N THR A 118 -29.79 -54.56 9.16
CA THR A 118 -30.32 -53.70 8.09
C THR A 118 -31.05 -52.49 8.69
N LEU A 119 -31.91 -52.74 9.70
CA LEU A 119 -32.61 -51.70 10.44
C LEU A 119 -31.64 -50.72 11.11
N GLU A 120 -30.63 -51.24 11.81
CA GLU A 120 -29.60 -50.40 12.45
C GLU A 120 -28.90 -49.51 11.43
N ARG A 121 -28.49 -50.07 10.29
CA ARG A 121 -27.82 -49.32 9.21
C ARG A 121 -28.69 -48.21 8.64
N VAL A 122 -29.96 -48.50 8.33
CA VAL A 122 -30.91 -47.51 7.79
C VAL A 122 -31.14 -46.37 8.78
N LEU A 123 -31.36 -46.68 10.05
CA LEU A 123 -31.54 -45.66 11.09
C LEU A 123 -30.29 -44.80 11.27
N CYS A 124 -29.10 -45.40 11.33
CA CYS A 124 -27.85 -44.66 11.43
C CYS A 124 -27.63 -43.74 10.22
N HIS A 125 -27.87 -44.21 9.01
CA HIS A 125 -27.72 -43.40 7.79
C HIS A 125 -28.73 -42.24 7.75
N ALA A 126 -29.99 -42.49 8.09
CA ALA A 126 -31.02 -41.46 8.11
C ALA A 126 -30.70 -40.34 9.12
N ILE A 127 -30.25 -40.72 10.34
CA ILE A 127 -29.82 -39.77 11.37
C ILE A 127 -28.59 -38.98 10.93
N GLN A 128 -27.53 -39.65 10.47
CA GLN A 128 -26.29 -39.00 10.01
C GLN A 128 -26.54 -38.04 8.86
N ARG A 129 -27.40 -38.42 7.91
CA ARG A 129 -27.78 -37.57 6.77
C ARG A 129 -28.49 -36.30 7.25
N GLN A 130 -29.44 -36.44 8.18
CA GLN A 130 -30.16 -35.30 8.74
C GLN A 130 -29.24 -34.36 9.54
N GLU A 131 -28.32 -34.91 10.33
CA GLU A 131 -27.32 -34.13 11.05
C GLU A 131 -26.36 -33.39 10.10
N SER A 132 -25.97 -34.04 9.00
CA SER A 132 -25.11 -33.45 7.97
C SER A 132 -25.82 -32.30 7.25
N LEU A 133 -27.09 -32.46 6.90
CA LEU A 133 -27.92 -31.40 6.30
C LEU A 133 -28.04 -30.20 7.23
N ALA A 134 -28.39 -30.43 8.50
CA ALA A 134 -28.47 -29.37 9.50
C ALA A 134 -27.12 -28.64 9.72
N GLN A 135 -26.01 -29.37 9.62
CA GLN A 135 -24.67 -28.77 9.70
C GLN A 135 -24.34 -27.92 8.48
N ILE A 136 -24.68 -28.38 7.27
CA ILE A 136 -24.49 -27.64 6.02
C ILE A 136 -25.30 -26.34 6.06
N GLU A 137 -26.57 -26.40 6.46
CA GLU A 137 -27.42 -25.21 6.58
C GLU A 137 -26.85 -24.17 7.56
N ARG A 138 -26.33 -24.63 8.71
CA ARG A 138 -25.64 -23.74 9.66
C ARG A 138 -24.39 -23.09 9.07
N LEU A 139 -23.54 -23.87 8.40
CA LEU A 139 -22.33 -23.35 7.76
C LEU A 139 -22.66 -22.36 6.65
N LEU A 140 -23.70 -22.63 5.85
CA LEU A 140 -24.19 -21.70 4.83
C LEU A 140 -24.66 -20.38 5.46
N ALA A 141 -25.42 -20.44 6.55
CA ALA A 141 -25.85 -19.24 7.27
C ALA A 141 -24.66 -18.45 7.85
N GLU A 142 -23.65 -19.12 8.41
CA GLU A 142 -22.43 -18.49 8.92
C GLU A 142 -21.62 -17.82 7.81
N VAL A 143 -21.44 -18.49 6.66
CA VAL A 143 -20.74 -17.93 5.50
C VAL A 143 -21.47 -16.70 4.98
N GLN A 144 -22.79 -16.77 4.80
CA GLN A 144 -23.59 -15.62 4.34
C GLN A 144 -23.50 -14.44 5.31
N ALA A 145 -23.58 -14.68 6.62
CA ALA A 145 -23.42 -13.63 7.62
C ALA A 145 -22.01 -13.01 7.58
N SER A 146 -20.97 -13.83 7.37
CA SER A 146 -19.60 -13.37 7.20
C SER A 146 -19.42 -12.52 5.93
N GLU A 147 -19.96 -12.95 4.79
CA GLU A 147 -19.91 -12.21 3.53
C GLU A 147 -20.58 -10.83 3.66
N GLN A 148 -21.76 -10.78 4.29
CA GLN A 148 -22.44 -9.50 4.55
C GLN A 148 -21.61 -8.57 5.42
N LYS A 149 -20.98 -9.10 6.48
CA LYS A 149 -20.11 -8.32 7.36
C LYS A 149 -18.88 -7.79 6.62
N LEU A 150 -18.25 -8.62 5.77
CA LEU A 150 -17.12 -8.21 4.94
C LEU A 150 -17.51 -7.10 3.95
N ALA A 151 -18.67 -7.23 3.28
CA ALA A 151 -19.18 -6.21 2.38
C ALA A 151 -19.44 -4.87 3.09
N GLN A 152 -20.00 -4.92 4.31
CA GLN A 152 -20.22 -3.73 5.13
C GLN A 152 -18.89 -3.06 5.53
N GLN A 153 -17.90 -3.84 5.95
CA GLN A 153 -16.57 -3.34 6.31
C GLN A 153 -15.86 -2.73 5.10
N ALA A 154 -15.92 -3.37 3.94
CA ALA A 154 -15.37 -2.83 2.70
C ALA A 154 -15.99 -1.47 2.35
N GLY A 155 -17.32 -1.33 2.43
CA GLY A 155 -18.00 -0.06 2.21
C GLY A 155 -17.60 1.04 3.20
N GLN A 156 -17.45 0.72 4.49
CA GLN A 156 -16.95 1.66 5.49
C GLN A 156 -15.51 2.10 5.22
N LEU A 157 -14.65 1.17 4.82
CA LEU A 157 -13.26 1.46 4.49
C LEU A 157 -13.15 2.37 3.27
N GLU A 158 -13.94 2.12 2.23
CA GLU A 158 -14.00 2.98 1.04
C GLU A 158 -14.49 4.40 1.38
N ALA A 159 -15.51 4.53 2.23
CA ALA A 159 -16.00 5.82 2.69
C ALA A 159 -14.95 6.59 3.50
N LYS A 160 -14.24 5.92 4.42
CA LYS A 160 -13.11 6.48 5.18
C LYS A 160 -11.99 6.93 4.25
N ASN A 161 -11.59 6.08 3.29
CA ASN A 161 -10.55 6.41 2.30
C ASN A 161 -10.94 7.61 1.44
N ARG A 162 -12.21 7.70 1.01
CA ARG A 162 -12.71 8.87 0.26
C ARG A 162 -12.66 10.14 1.10
N ARG A 163 -13.03 10.07 2.38
CA ARG A 163 -12.96 11.21 3.31
C ARG A 163 -11.52 11.66 3.55
N LEU A 164 -10.59 10.72 3.76
CA LEU A 164 -9.17 11.00 3.90
C LEU A 164 -8.61 11.69 2.65
N ARG A 165 -8.88 11.16 1.45
CA ARG A 165 -8.48 11.79 0.18
C ARG A 165 -9.02 13.22 0.04
N LYS A 166 -10.26 13.46 0.48
CA LYS A 166 -10.86 14.81 0.43
C LYS A 166 -10.17 15.76 1.41
N LEU A 167 -9.98 15.36 2.66
CA LEU A 167 -9.27 16.15 3.67
C LEU A 167 -7.86 16.50 3.20
N TYR A 168 -7.17 15.51 2.66
CA TYR A 168 -5.83 15.66 2.12
C TYR A 168 -5.76 16.66 0.96
N LYS A 169 -6.68 16.56 -0.01
CA LYS A 169 -6.77 17.52 -1.11
C LYS A 169 -7.09 18.94 -0.61
N THR A 170 -7.94 19.08 0.40
CA THR A 170 -8.27 20.38 1.00
C THR A 170 -7.08 20.97 1.75
N ALA A 171 -6.38 20.17 2.55
CA ALA A 171 -5.18 20.59 3.27
C ALA A 171 -4.10 21.07 2.29
N HIS A 172 -3.89 20.33 1.19
CA HIS A 172 -2.92 20.73 0.17
C HIS A 172 -3.26 22.06 -0.50
N ARG A 173 -4.53 22.22 -0.91
CA ARG A 173 -5.00 23.50 -1.49
C ARG A 173 -4.86 24.65 -0.50
N PHE A 174 -5.11 24.40 0.79
CA PHE A 174 -4.92 25.42 1.82
C PHE A 174 -3.45 25.86 1.91
N VAL A 175 -2.52 24.90 1.95
CA VAL A 175 -1.07 25.16 2.00
C VAL A 175 -0.61 25.95 0.76
N ASP A 176 -1.03 25.55 -0.44
CA ASP A 176 -0.70 26.27 -1.68
C ASP A 176 -1.30 27.69 -1.74
N ASN A 177 -2.54 27.85 -1.28
CA ASN A 177 -3.18 29.16 -1.23
C ASN A 177 -2.45 30.09 -0.25
N VAL A 178 -2.11 29.59 0.94
CA VAL A 178 -1.37 30.34 1.96
C VAL A 178 0.00 30.77 1.42
N SER A 179 0.70 29.92 0.66
CA SER A 179 1.93 30.29 -0.05
C SER A 179 1.74 31.53 -0.92
N HIS A 180 0.73 31.47 -1.78
CA HIS A 180 0.47 32.53 -2.75
C HIS A 180 0.04 33.81 -2.05
N GLU A 181 -0.82 33.72 -1.03
CA GLU A 181 -1.28 34.85 -0.24
C GLU A 181 -0.16 35.51 0.56
N PHE A 182 0.90 34.79 0.95
CA PHE A 182 2.08 35.40 1.55
C PHE A 182 3.08 35.95 0.51
N ARG A 183 3.25 35.26 -0.63
CA ARG A 183 4.20 35.69 -1.67
C ARG A 183 3.78 37.01 -2.30
N THR A 184 2.50 37.20 -2.61
CA THR A 184 2.00 38.44 -3.25
C THR A 184 2.34 39.71 -2.46
N PRO A 185 1.99 39.85 -1.16
CA PRO A 185 2.33 41.06 -0.40
C PRO A 185 3.85 41.21 -0.21
N LEU A 186 4.60 40.11 -0.10
CA LEU A 186 6.06 40.18 0.02
C LEU A 186 6.77 40.64 -1.25
N THR A 187 6.28 40.19 -2.42
CA THR A 187 6.76 40.71 -3.70
C THR A 187 6.49 42.21 -3.80
N VAL A 188 5.29 42.66 -3.45
CA VAL A 188 4.95 44.09 -3.45
C VAL A 188 5.86 44.88 -2.50
N ILE A 189 6.06 44.41 -1.26
CA ILE A 189 6.97 45.05 -0.29
C ILE A 189 8.38 45.16 -0.88
N LYS A 190 8.89 44.09 -1.50
CA LYS A 190 10.21 44.05 -2.13
C LYS A 190 10.31 45.02 -3.30
N ASP A 191 9.28 45.11 -4.13
CA ASP A 191 9.24 46.00 -5.28
C ASP A 191 9.26 47.46 -4.84
N TYR A 192 8.45 47.85 -3.83
CA TYR A 192 8.48 49.19 -3.27
C TYR A 192 9.82 49.52 -2.60
N ILE A 193 10.41 48.59 -1.85
CA ILE A 193 11.75 48.78 -1.28
C ILE A 193 12.78 49.04 -2.39
N SER A 194 12.69 48.30 -3.51
CA SER A 194 13.60 48.44 -4.65
C SER A 194 13.41 49.79 -5.35
N LEU A 195 12.17 50.21 -5.61
CA LEU A 195 11.83 51.50 -6.21
C LEU A 195 12.31 52.70 -5.38
N VAL A 196 12.18 52.63 -4.05
CA VAL A 196 12.71 53.67 -3.16
C VAL A 196 14.24 53.62 -3.21
N ARG A 197 14.86 52.44 -3.02
CA ARG A 197 16.32 52.31 -2.95
C ARG A 197 17.03 52.76 -4.22
N GLU A 198 16.45 52.51 -5.39
CA GLU A 198 16.98 52.92 -6.70
C GLU A 198 16.79 54.42 -6.98
N GLY A 199 16.09 55.14 -6.10
CA GLY A 199 15.82 56.57 -6.23
C GLY A 199 14.77 56.91 -7.29
N THR A 200 14.03 55.92 -7.79
CA THR A 200 13.02 56.08 -8.86
C THR A 200 11.88 57.01 -8.45
N ILE A 201 11.58 57.07 -7.15
CA ILE A 201 10.50 57.87 -6.54
C ILE A 201 11.02 59.05 -5.71
N GLY A 202 12.31 59.36 -5.78
CA GLY A 202 12.94 60.50 -5.10
C GLY A 202 14.37 60.21 -4.61
N PRO A 203 15.15 61.25 -4.26
CA PRO A 203 16.51 61.06 -3.75
C PRO A 203 16.50 60.38 -2.39
N VAL A 204 17.42 59.42 -2.21
CA VAL A 204 17.56 58.63 -0.98
C VAL A 204 18.97 58.82 -0.42
N ASN A 205 19.07 59.12 0.87
CA ASN A 205 20.37 59.30 1.52
C ASN A 205 21.02 57.95 1.87
N GLU A 206 22.31 57.95 2.21
CA GLU A 206 23.02 56.70 2.51
C GLU A 206 22.43 55.90 3.68
N GLU A 207 21.91 56.58 4.70
CA GLU A 207 21.32 55.93 5.87
C GLU A 207 20.01 55.21 5.50
N GLN A 208 19.17 55.87 4.70
CA GLN A 208 17.95 55.29 4.14
C GLN A 208 18.26 54.11 3.22
N CYS A 209 19.28 54.21 2.35
CA CYS A 209 19.73 53.08 1.52
C CYS A 209 20.13 51.88 2.38
N ARG A 210 20.91 52.09 3.45
CA ARG A 210 21.29 51.02 4.39
C ARG A 210 20.07 50.39 5.07
N MET A 211 19.08 51.18 5.49
CA MET A 211 17.84 50.65 6.08
C MET A 211 17.01 49.84 5.08
N LEU A 212 16.90 50.32 3.84
CA LEU A 212 16.18 49.63 2.76
C LEU A 212 16.87 48.32 2.37
N ASP A 213 18.19 48.26 2.36
CA ASP A 213 18.94 47.01 2.14
C ASP A 213 18.64 45.97 3.22
N VAL A 214 18.61 46.39 4.50
CA VAL A 214 18.22 45.50 5.60
C VAL A 214 16.78 45.01 5.40
N ALA A 215 15.85 45.89 5.06
CA ALA A 215 14.45 45.53 4.82
C ALA A 215 14.30 44.58 3.62
N ALA A 216 15.02 44.81 2.53
CA ALA A 216 15.03 43.96 1.34
C ALA A 216 15.53 42.54 1.66
N VAL A 217 16.63 42.44 2.43
CA VAL A 217 17.17 41.16 2.89
C VAL A 217 16.13 40.43 3.73
N ARG A 218 15.45 41.11 4.67
CA ARG A 218 14.41 40.49 5.51
C ARG A 218 13.17 40.05 4.73
N ALA A 219 12.72 40.83 3.76
CA ALA A 219 11.61 40.44 2.87
C ALA A 219 11.98 39.18 2.07
N ASN A 220 13.23 39.10 1.59
CA ASN A 220 13.73 37.94 0.89
C ASN A 220 13.87 36.71 1.80
N ASP A 221 14.36 36.88 3.03
CA ASP A 221 14.42 35.83 4.05
C ASP A 221 13.01 35.25 4.34
N LEU A 222 11.99 36.11 4.42
CA LEU A 222 10.62 35.68 4.68
C LEU A 222 10.01 34.92 3.48
N ASN A 223 10.28 35.37 2.25
CA ASN A 223 9.88 34.62 1.05
C ASN A 223 10.50 33.22 1.02
N ASN A 224 11.80 33.11 1.27
CA ASN A 224 12.48 31.81 1.32
C ASN A 224 11.92 30.92 2.44
N MET A 225 11.56 31.50 3.60
CA MET A 225 10.91 30.77 4.69
C MET A 225 9.55 30.20 4.29
N VAL A 226 8.74 30.99 3.60
CA VAL A 226 7.43 30.54 3.10
C VAL A 226 7.65 29.35 2.17
N ASP A 227 8.60 29.45 1.25
CA ASP A 227 8.95 28.35 0.33
C ASP A 227 9.43 27.10 1.09
N ASP A 228 10.39 27.25 2.02
CA ASP A 228 10.92 26.15 2.85
C ASP A 228 9.81 25.46 3.66
N MET A 229 8.87 26.22 4.26
CA MET A 229 7.76 25.66 5.04
C MET A 229 6.81 24.83 4.17
N LEU A 230 6.57 25.27 2.94
CA LEU A 230 5.72 24.56 1.99
C LEU A 230 6.40 23.29 1.49
N ASP A 231 7.70 23.35 1.23
CA ASP A 231 8.48 22.18 0.86
C ASP A 231 8.49 21.13 1.97
N VAL A 232 8.66 21.54 3.24
CA VAL A 232 8.51 20.63 4.38
C VAL A 232 7.11 20.04 4.42
N SER A 233 6.06 20.85 4.28
CA SER A 233 4.66 20.39 4.31
C SER A 233 4.36 19.40 3.18
N ARG A 234 4.90 19.63 1.98
CA ARG A 234 4.76 18.74 0.81
C ARG A 234 5.56 17.45 0.98
N LEU A 235 6.76 17.53 1.57
CA LEU A 235 7.60 16.37 1.90
C LEU A 235 6.91 15.48 2.94
N GLU A 236 6.35 16.04 4.02
CA GLU A 236 5.64 15.29 5.06
C GLU A 236 4.38 14.60 4.56
N ALA A 237 3.66 15.28 3.68
CA ALA A 237 2.50 14.69 3.04
C ALA A 237 2.92 13.54 2.09
N GLY A 238 4.18 13.49 1.64
CA GLY A 238 4.61 12.59 0.58
C GLY A 238 4.07 13.02 -0.79
N LEU A 239 3.78 14.31 -0.94
CA LEU A 239 3.32 14.96 -2.18
C LEU A 239 4.46 15.39 -3.07
N LEU A 240 5.67 15.49 -2.52
CA LEU A 240 6.84 15.80 -3.33
C LEU A 240 7.16 14.57 -4.19
N GLY A 241 6.77 14.62 -5.47
CA GLY A 241 7.22 13.65 -6.45
C GLY A 241 8.73 13.74 -6.66
N ALA A 242 9.36 12.63 -7.05
CA ALA A 242 10.76 12.59 -7.43
C ALA A 242 10.85 12.18 -8.90
N TRP A 243 11.37 13.08 -9.72
CA TRP A 243 11.62 12.83 -11.14
C TRP A 243 13.06 12.35 -11.29
N ARG A 244 13.30 11.10 -10.85
CA ARG A 244 14.65 10.52 -10.88
C ARG A 244 14.97 9.98 -12.25
N ARG A 245 16.13 10.37 -12.78
CA ARG A 245 16.66 9.89 -14.05
C ARG A 245 18.18 9.83 -13.99
N ARG A 246 18.78 9.24 -15.02
CA ARG A 246 20.22 9.37 -15.25
C ARG A 246 20.55 10.86 -15.46
N ALA A 247 21.54 11.35 -14.71
CA ALA A 247 21.96 12.74 -14.73
C ALA A 247 23.47 12.86 -14.48
N GLN A 248 24.10 13.91 -15.01
CA GLN A 248 25.50 14.22 -14.75
C GLN A 248 25.61 15.21 -13.59
N VAL A 249 26.52 14.94 -12.65
CA VAL A 249 26.76 15.85 -11.52
C VAL A 249 27.30 17.20 -12.00
N ALA A 250 28.06 17.21 -13.10
CA ALA A 250 28.56 18.43 -13.73
C ALA A 250 27.43 19.38 -14.12
N ASP A 251 26.36 18.88 -14.75
CA ASP A 251 25.20 19.69 -15.15
C ASP A 251 24.47 20.27 -13.94
N ILE A 252 24.24 19.43 -12.91
CA ILE A 252 23.60 19.85 -11.66
C ILE A 252 24.38 21.01 -11.01
N LEU A 253 25.71 20.92 -10.99
CA LEU A 253 26.57 21.97 -10.44
C LEU A 253 26.61 23.19 -11.37
N ALA A 254 26.64 23.01 -12.68
CA ALA A 254 26.65 24.10 -13.65
C ALA A 254 25.40 24.98 -13.54
N ASP A 255 24.25 24.39 -13.25
CA ASP A 255 22.98 25.12 -13.07
C ASP A 255 22.97 26.01 -11.82
N VAL A 256 23.57 25.55 -10.72
CA VAL A 256 23.50 26.26 -9.42
C VAL A 256 24.70 27.17 -9.14
N THR A 257 25.87 26.87 -9.73
CA THR A 257 27.13 27.57 -9.47
C THR A 257 27.09 29.07 -9.78
N PRO A 258 26.50 29.55 -10.91
CA PRO A 258 26.49 30.98 -11.24
C PRO A 258 25.81 31.85 -10.16
N ALA A 259 24.64 31.41 -9.68
CA ALA A 259 23.90 32.12 -8.64
C ALA A 259 24.63 32.10 -7.28
N LEU A 260 25.32 31.00 -6.97
CA LEU A 260 26.12 30.86 -5.76
C LEU A 260 27.39 31.72 -5.82
N ALA A 261 28.10 31.73 -6.94
CA ALA A 261 29.29 32.55 -7.16
C ALA A 261 28.98 34.04 -7.02
N GLN A 262 27.85 34.50 -7.56
CA GLN A 262 27.38 35.88 -7.38
C GLN A 262 27.16 36.22 -5.90
N LYS A 263 26.53 35.32 -5.13
CA LYS A 263 26.32 35.51 -3.68
C LYS A 263 27.63 35.53 -2.89
N ALA A 264 28.59 34.66 -3.25
CA ALA A 264 29.92 34.65 -2.65
C ALA A 264 30.68 35.95 -2.91
N ALA A 265 30.64 36.45 -4.15
CA ALA A 265 31.30 37.70 -4.54
C ALA A 265 30.77 38.90 -3.74
N VAL A 266 29.45 39.01 -3.59
CA VAL A 266 28.82 40.07 -2.76
C VAL A 266 29.30 40.00 -1.30
N LYS A 267 29.48 38.79 -0.77
CA LYS A 267 29.97 38.57 0.60
C LYS A 267 31.49 38.54 0.73
N ARG A 268 32.25 38.70 -0.37
CA ARG A 268 33.72 38.58 -0.41
C ARG A 268 34.24 37.25 0.14
N ILE A 269 33.55 36.16 -0.21
CA ILE A 269 33.93 34.79 0.14
C ILE A 269 34.69 34.16 -1.04
N ASP A 270 35.83 33.52 -0.77
CA ASP A 270 36.53 32.67 -1.73
C ASP A 270 35.69 31.40 -1.96
N PHE A 271 35.06 31.31 -3.13
CA PHE A 271 34.17 30.21 -3.50
C PHE A 271 34.78 29.43 -4.65
N GLN A 272 35.07 28.15 -4.39
CA GLN A 272 35.71 27.26 -5.35
C GLN A 272 34.84 26.03 -5.58
N VAL A 273 34.71 25.63 -6.84
CA VAL A 273 34.06 24.37 -7.22
C VAL A 273 35.13 23.48 -7.85
N ASP A 274 35.57 22.50 -7.09
CA ASP A 274 36.49 21.45 -7.51
C ASP A 274 35.66 20.25 -7.99
N ALA A 275 35.03 20.42 -9.15
CA ALA A 275 34.36 19.33 -9.82
C ALA A 275 35.42 18.49 -10.54
N ALA A 276 35.75 17.32 -9.99
CA ALA A 276 36.42 16.30 -10.78
C ALA A 276 35.51 16.00 -11.98
N LEU A 277 35.96 16.38 -13.17
CA LEU A 277 35.19 16.31 -14.43
C LEU A 277 34.91 14.88 -14.91
N ASP A 278 35.44 13.88 -14.21
CA ASP A 278 35.34 12.46 -14.54
C ASP A 278 34.73 11.66 -13.38
N VAL A 279 33.47 11.94 -13.08
CA VAL A 279 32.66 11.10 -12.19
C VAL A 279 31.54 10.44 -13.00
N PRO A 280 31.15 9.19 -12.69
CA PRO A 280 30.10 8.52 -13.45
C PRO A 280 28.74 9.18 -13.26
N ASP A 281 27.83 8.94 -14.21
CA ASP A 281 26.44 9.39 -14.12
C ASP A 281 25.76 8.88 -12.84
N VAL A 282 24.83 9.68 -12.31
CA VAL A 282 24.05 9.37 -11.10
C VAL A 282 22.56 9.21 -11.41
N TYR A 283 21.84 8.43 -10.60
CA TYR A 283 20.39 8.30 -10.70
C TYR A 283 19.71 9.18 -9.65
N CYS A 284 19.23 10.35 -10.07
CA CYS A 284 18.63 11.32 -9.15
C CYS A 284 17.64 12.27 -9.84
N ASP A 285 16.89 13.00 -9.02
CA ASP A 285 16.19 14.20 -9.42
C ASP A 285 17.17 15.39 -9.34
N SER A 286 17.59 15.88 -10.51
CA SER A 286 18.64 16.91 -10.67
C SER A 286 18.29 18.21 -9.96
N ASP A 287 17.04 18.65 -10.08
CA ASP A 287 16.56 19.90 -9.47
C ASP A 287 16.64 19.81 -7.95
N LYS A 288 16.21 18.68 -7.38
CA LYS A 288 16.25 18.46 -5.93
C LYS A 288 17.68 18.28 -5.42
N ALA A 289 18.56 17.63 -6.18
CA ALA A 289 19.98 17.55 -5.86
C ALA A 289 20.63 18.95 -5.87
N GLY A 290 20.33 19.78 -6.88
CA GLY A 290 20.78 21.17 -6.95
C GLY A 290 20.30 22.00 -5.75
N ARG A 291 19.05 21.81 -5.32
CA ARG A 291 18.51 22.44 -4.10
C ARG A 291 19.27 22.04 -2.83
N VAL A 292 19.72 20.79 -2.72
CA VAL A 292 20.59 20.35 -1.61
C VAL A 292 21.90 21.14 -1.64
N VAL A 293 22.55 21.25 -2.80
CA VAL A 293 23.79 22.04 -2.96
C VAL A 293 23.58 23.49 -2.54
N ILE A 294 22.51 24.13 -3.00
CA ILE A 294 22.16 25.51 -2.62
C ILE A 294 22.01 25.64 -1.09
N ASN A 295 21.29 24.71 -0.45
CA ASN A 295 21.10 24.75 1.00
C ASN A 295 22.41 24.60 1.78
N LEU A 296 23.28 23.67 1.36
CA LEU A 296 24.57 23.45 2.03
C LEU A 296 25.53 24.62 1.81
N VAL A 297 25.67 25.09 0.57
CA VAL A 297 26.56 26.22 0.24
C VAL A 297 26.09 27.52 0.89
N THR A 298 24.79 27.81 0.89
CA THR A 298 24.28 29.02 1.55
C THR A 298 24.44 28.97 3.06
N ASN A 299 24.39 27.79 3.68
CA ASN A 299 24.75 27.62 5.10
C ASN A 299 26.25 27.83 5.32
N ALA A 300 27.11 27.23 4.51
CA ALA A 300 28.56 27.46 4.54
C ALA A 300 28.90 28.96 4.44
N MET A 301 28.31 29.68 3.49
CA MET A 301 28.48 31.14 3.31
C MET A 301 27.87 32.00 4.43
N LYS A 302 27.03 31.43 5.30
CA LYS A 302 26.46 32.14 6.47
C LYS A 302 27.36 32.01 7.69
N PHE A 303 28.07 30.88 7.82
CA PHE A 303 28.82 30.54 9.02
C PHE A 303 30.35 30.48 8.83
N CYS A 304 30.85 30.73 7.61
CA CYS A 304 32.29 30.83 7.36
C CYS A 304 32.94 31.98 8.16
N ASN A 305 34.23 31.86 8.45
CA ASN A 305 35.01 32.91 9.09
C ASN A 305 35.32 34.06 8.11
N GLU A 306 36.01 35.12 8.57
CA GLU A 306 36.51 36.20 7.71
C GLU A 306 38.06 36.16 7.68
N PRO A 307 38.71 36.02 6.51
CA PRO A 307 38.14 35.84 5.18
C PRO A 307 37.45 34.47 5.02
N GLY A 308 36.30 34.48 4.33
CA GLY A 308 35.49 33.28 4.15
C GLY A 308 36.02 32.42 3.01
N CYS A 309 36.06 31.11 3.21
CA CYS A 309 36.39 30.13 2.18
C CYS A 309 35.32 29.04 2.17
N VAL A 310 34.76 28.77 1.00
CA VAL A 310 33.80 27.69 0.78
C VAL A 310 34.21 26.91 -0.46
N ARG A 311 34.38 25.60 -0.32
CA ARG A 311 34.77 24.70 -1.41
C ARG A 311 33.72 23.62 -1.63
N VAL A 312 33.26 23.49 -2.86
CA VAL A 312 32.46 22.33 -3.30
C VAL A 312 33.42 21.35 -3.96
N SER A 313 33.34 20.08 -3.59
CA SER A 313 34.13 19.01 -4.22
C SER A 313 33.26 17.80 -4.54
N VAL A 314 33.62 17.10 -5.61
CA VAL A 314 32.90 15.91 -6.06
C VAL A 314 33.86 14.73 -6.12
N ARG A 315 33.46 13.59 -5.57
CA ARG A 315 34.26 12.36 -5.56
C ARG A 315 33.38 11.16 -5.83
N ALA A 316 33.80 10.29 -6.75
CA ALA A 316 33.20 8.97 -6.88
C ALA A 316 33.63 8.09 -5.71
N ASP A 317 32.71 7.28 -5.20
CA ASP A 317 32.96 6.21 -4.26
C ASP A 317 32.53 4.87 -4.90
N PRO A 318 33.42 4.22 -5.67
CA PRO A 318 33.11 2.96 -6.33
C PRO A 318 32.80 1.82 -5.35
N ALA A 319 33.28 1.88 -4.10
CA ALA A 319 33.05 0.84 -3.12
C ALA A 319 31.59 0.81 -2.64
N ASN A 320 30.96 1.98 -2.58
CA ASN A 320 29.55 2.15 -2.19
C ASN A 320 28.63 2.41 -3.40
N GLU A 321 29.15 2.32 -4.62
CA GLU A 321 28.43 2.59 -5.88
C GLU A 321 27.68 3.94 -5.83
N GLU A 322 28.38 4.99 -5.39
CA GLU A 322 27.81 6.34 -5.26
C GLU A 322 28.79 7.44 -5.65
N VAL A 323 28.26 8.66 -5.85
CA VAL A 323 29.06 9.89 -5.95
C VAL A 323 28.75 10.76 -4.74
N ALA A 324 29.79 11.21 -4.06
CA ALA A 324 29.72 12.13 -2.94
C ALA A 324 29.99 13.57 -3.39
N ILE A 325 29.10 14.48 -3.01
CA ILE A 325 29.25 15.93 -3.20
C ILE A 325 29.45 16.54 -1.81
N ALA A 326 30.60 17.17 -1.59
CA ALA A 326 31.00 17.74 -0.31
C ALA A 326 31.13 19.26 -0.39
N VAL A 327 30.59 19.96 0.61
CA VAL A 327 30.69 21.41 0.80
C VAL A 327 31.46 21.66 2.09
N ALA A 328 32.69 22.14 1.94
CA ALA A 328 33.59 22.48 3.04
C ALA A 328 33.60 24.00 3.27
N ASP A 329 33.54 24.41 4.53
CA ASP A 329 33.68 25.80 4.98
C ASP A 329 34.80 25.93 6.01
N ASN A 330 35.40 27.11 6.10
CA ASN A 330 36.42 27.45 7.10
C ASN A 330 35.83 28.12 8.36
N GLY A 331 34.57 27.84 8.72
CA GLY A 331 33.85 28.45 9.82
C GLY A 331 34.31 28.01 11.22
N PRO A 332 33.52 28.28 12.27
CA PRO A 332 33.90 27.99 13.66
C PRO A 332 33.86 26.49 14.01
N GLY A 333 33.41 25.64 13.09
CA GLY A 333 33.13 24.23 13.37
C GLY A 333 31.94 24.04 14.31
N ILE A 334 31.57 22.77 14.50
CA ILE A 334 30.39 22.34 15.23
C ILE A 334 30.82 21.37 16.33
N ASP A 335 30.24 21.55 17.51
CA ASP A 335 30.48 20.66 18.64
C ASP A 335 29.92 19.26 18.34
N PRO A 336 30.68 18.16 18.58
CA PRO A 336 30.22 16.80 18.35
C PRO A 336 28.85 16.49 18.98
N ASP A 337 28.59 17.00 20.18
CA ASP A 337 27.33 16.77 20.90
C ASP A 337 26.13 17.44 20.21
N GLN A 338 26.39 18.37 19.28
CA GLN A 338 25.38 19.13 18.55
C GLN A 338 25.14 18.60 17.12
N LEU A 339 25.97 17.69 16.62
CA LEU A 339 25.87 17.18 15.24
C LEU A 339 24.54 16.45 14.99
N GLU A 340 24.06 15.64 15.94
CA GLU A 340 22.78 14.93 15.81
C GLU A 340 21.56 15.88 15.81
N LEU A 341 21.70 17.05 16.46
CA LEU A 341 20.64 18.05 16.57
C LEU A 341 20.52 18.94 15.32
N LEU A 342 21.55 18.99 14.47
CA LEU A 342 21.59 19.87 13.29
C LEU A 342 20.47 19.61 12.28
N PHE A 343 20.09 18.34 12.12
CA PHE A 343 19.08 17.93 11.14
C PHE A 343 17.65 17.95 11.70
N GLN A 344 17.49 18.30 12.98
CA GLN A 344 16.17 18.50 13.60
C GLN A 344 15.57 19.83 13.17
N ARG A 345 14.25 19.85 13.01
CA ARG A 345 13.53 21.04 12.57
C ARG A 345 13.53 22.13 13.62
N PHE A 346 13.65 23.38 13.16
CA PHE A 346 13.64 24.59 13.99
C PHE A 346 14.77 24.63 15.03
N LYS A 347 15.72 23.69 14.99
CA LYS A 347 16.89 23.71 15.85
C LYS A 347 17.95 24.63 15.26
N GLN A 348 18.46 25.50 16.11
CA GLN A 348 19.60 26.36 15.83
C GLN A 348 20.59 26.16 16.96
N LEU A 349 21.87 26.09 16.63
CA LEU A 349 22.90 25.98 17.64
C LEU A 349 23.02 27.33 18.37
N ASN A 350 22.72 27.33 19.66
CA ASN A 350 22.84 28.52 20.51
C ASN A 350 24.32 28.85 20.70
N ARG A 351 24.84 29.82 19.94
CA ARG A 351 26.06 30.58 20.26
C ARG A 351 25.98 31.98 19.63
N ASN A 352 26.72 32.91 20.22
CA ASN A 352 26.75 34.36 20.00
C ASN A 352 27.01 34.81 18.54
N VAL A 353 26.12 34.47 17.60
CA VAL A 353 26.13 34.97 16.22
C VAL A 353 25.26 36.22 16.16
N LYS A 354 25.75 37.29 15.50
CA LYS A 354 25.02 38.56 15.29
C LYS A 354 23.57 38.27 14.85
N SER A 355 22.60 39.04 15.34
CA SER A 355 21.16 38.82 15.04
C SER A 355 20.81 38.87 13.54
N SER A 356 21.70 39.44 12.72
CA SER A 356 21.64 39.46 11.26
C SER A 356 21.82 38.09 10.59
N THR A 357 22.48 37.12 11.24
CA THR A 357 22.85 35.82 10.64
C THR A 357 21.91 34.66 11.03
N LYS A 358 20.81 34.94 11.74
CA LYS A 358 19.85 33.90 12.16
C LYS A 358 19.04 33.38 10.96
N GLY A 359 19.25 32.10 10.61
CA GLY A 359 18.34 31.34 9.75
C GLY A 359 17.13 30.81 10.53
N PHE A 360 16.32 29.93 9.96
CA PHE A 360 15.13 29.35 10.63
C PHE A 360 15.27 27.88 11.04
N GLY A 361 16.39 27.22 10.70
CA GLY A 361 16.64 25.82 11.07
C GLY A 361 15.83 24.80 10.26
N LEU A 362 15.42 25.14 9.04
CA LEU A 362 14.72 24.24 8.12
C LEU A 362 15.61 23.71 6.99
N GLY A 363 16.58 24.49 6.51
CA GLY A 363 17.38 24.15 5.32
C GLY A 363 18.14 22.81 5.41
N LEU A 364 18.74 22.47 6.56
CA LEU A 364 19.43 21.18 6.74
C LEU A 364 18.46 20.00 6.83
N ASN A 365 17.28 20.20 7.43
CA ASN A 365 16.24 19.18 7.44
C ASN A 365 15.73 18.90 6.02
N ILE A 366 15.42 19.95 5.26
CA ILE A 366 15.02 19.84 3.85
C ILE A 366 16.11 19.15 3.04
N ALA A 367 17.38 19.55 3.22
CA ALA A 367 18.51 18.91 2.54
C ALA A 367 18.55 17.40 2.81
N ARG A 368 18.41 16.98 4.07
CA ARG A 368 18.37 15.55 4.43
C ARG A 368 17.21 14.80 3.78
N GLU A 369 16.00 15.38 3.78
CA GLU A 369 14.83 14.74 3.16
C GLU A 369 14.97 14.65 1.62
N LEU A 370 15.54 15.67 0.97
CA LEU A 370 15.81 15.64 -0.48
C LEU A 370 16.91 14.65 -0.86
N VAL A 371 17.94 14.50 -0.02
CA VAL A 371 18.99 13.47 -0.20
C VAL A 371 18.40 12.08 -0.04
N ALA A 372 17.61 11.85 1.01
CA ALA A 372 16.91 10.58 1.22
C ALA A 372 15.91 10.26 0.11
N LEU A 373 15.26 11.30 -0.44
CA LEU A 373 14.44 11.18 -1.63
C LEU A 373 15.27 10.70 -2.82
N ASN A 374 16.49 11.18 -3.01
CA ASN A 374 17.41 10.70 -4.05
C ASN A 374 18.18 9.42 -3.67
N LEU A 375 17.69 8.65 -2.68
CA LEU A 375 18.29 7.40 -2.22
C LEU A 375 19.71 7.53 -1.66
N GLY A 376 20.14 8.76 -1.36
CA GLY A 376 21.46 9.08 -0.82
C GLY A 376 21.48 9.16 0.70
N GLU A 377 22.68 9.44 1.22
CA GLU A 377 22.91 9.77 2.62
C GLU A 377 23.54 11.15 2.77
N ILE A 378 23.27 11.83 3.88
CA ILE A 378 23.92 13.09 4.24
C ILE A 378 24.78 12.88 5.49
N ARG A 379 26.00 13.40 5.47
CA ARG A 379 27.00 13.29 6.53
C ARG A 379 27.60 14.66 6.82
N VAL A 380 28.14 14.80 8.02
CA VAL A 380 28.81 16.02 8.47
C VAL A 380 30.07 15.65 9.23
N ASP A 381 31.19 16.20 8.79
CA ASP A 381 32.48 16.13 9.45
C ASP A 381 32.85 17.55 9.88
N SER A 382 32.98 17.79 11.18
CA SER A 382 33.24 19.14 11.69
C SER A 382 34.18 19.10 12.89
N VAL A 383 35.10 20.06 12.93
CA VAL A 383 36.05 20.22 14.04
C VAL A 383 35.99 21.67 14.49
N VAL A 384 35.73 21.86 15.79
CA VAL A 384 35.65 23.19 16.40
C VAL A 384 36.94 23.97 16.12
N GLY A 385 36.78 25.15 15.53
CA GLY A 385 37.86 26.07 15.13
C GLY A 385 38.49 25.80 13.78
N GLN A 386 38.18 24.68 13.11
CA GLN A 386 38.76 24.33 11.79
C GLN A 386 37.74 24.41 10.64
N GLY A 387 36.45 24.36 10.94
CA GLY A 387 35.37 24.44 9.95
C GLY A 387 34.50 23.20 9.91
N SER A 388 33.65 23.11 8.88
CA SER A 388 32.73 21.99 8.70
C SER A 388 32.73 21.54 7.24
N THR A 389 32.53 20.24 7.03
CA THR A 389 32.30 19.63 5.73
C THR A 389 30.98 18.89 5.77
N PHE A 390 30.01 19.37 5.01
CA PHE A 390 28.75 18.66 4.79
C PHE A 390 28.83 17.93 3.47
N SER A 391 28.61 16.62 3.48
CA SER A 391 28.61 15.80 2.27
C SER A 391 27.30 15.07 2.10
N PHE A 392 26.85 14.93 0.86
CA PHE A 392 25.73 14.05 0.53
C PHE A 392 26.08 13.14 -0.65
N THR A 393 25.40 12.01 -0.75
CA THR A 393 25.66 11.03 -1.79
C THR A 393 24.48 10.89 -2.76
N LEU A 394 24.78 10.49 -3.99
CA LEU A 394 23.83 10.12 -5.02
C LEU A 394 24.24 8.75 -5.58
N PRO A 395 23.31 7.80 -5.76
CA PRO A 395 23.66 6.49 -6.31
C PRO A 395 24.09 6.62 -7.77
N LEU A 396 25.00 5.74 -8.21
CA LEU A 396 25.35 5.64 -9.62
C LEU A 396 24.13 5.32 -10.49
N ALA A 397 24.15 5.76 -11.75
CA ALA A 397 23.11 5.48 -12.75
C ALA A 397 23.17 4.05 -13.29
N GLU A 398 23.38 3.09 -12.39
CA GLU A 398 23.38 1.65 -12.63
C GLU A 398 22.10 1.03 -12.02
N PRO A 399 21.11 0.63 -12.83
CA PRO A 399 19.83 0.14 -12.35
C PRO A 399 19.92 -0.98 -11.31
N ARG A 400 20.90 -1.89 -11.43
CA ARG A 400 21.10 -3.00 -10.47
C ARG A 400 21.53 -2.51 -9.09
N SER A 401 22.42 -1.53 -9.06
CA SER A 401 22.86 -0.88 -7.82
C SER A 401 21.70 -0.14 -7.15
N VAL A 402 20.99 0.67 -7.94
CA VAL A 402 19.87 1.48 -7.46
C VAL A 402 18.76 0.62 -6.86
N ILE A 403 18.33 -0.45 -7.54
CA ILE A 403 17.24 -1.30 -7.01
C ILE A 403 17.67 -2.01 -5.73
N ARG A 404 18.92 -2.46 -5.62
CA ARG A 404 19.43 -3.14 -4.42
C ARG A 404 19.42 -2.17 -3.24
N ARG A 405 20.01 -0.97 -3.43
CA ARG A 405 20.02 0.10 -2.44
C ARG A 405 18.60 0.50 -2.01
N TYR A 406 17.69 0.60 -2.98
CA TYR A 406 16.28 0.91 -2.75
C TYR A 406 15.59 -0.15 -1.87
N VAL A 407 15.75 -1.43 -2.20
CA VAL A 407 15.17 -2.55 -1.45
C VAL A 407 15.76 -2.65 -0.05
N ASP A 408 17.06 -2.40 0.11
CA ASP A 408 17.74 -2.41 1.40
C ASP A 408 17.26 -1.26 2.30
N ALA A 409 17.09 -0.06 1.73
CA ALA A 409 16.53 1.08 2.44
C ALA A 409 15.08 0.82 2.90
N MET A 410 14.28 0.11 2.10
CA MET A 410 12.92 -0.30 2.50
C MET A 410 12.94 -1.30 3.65
N ALA A 411 13.82 -2.31 3.61
CA ALA A 411 13.92 -3.34 4.63
C ALA A 411 14.29 -2.78 6.02
N GLN A 412 15.08 -1.70 6.08
CA GLN A 412 15.52 -1.07 7.32
C GLN A 412 14.50 -0.11 7.94
N ARG A 413 13.54 0.41 7.15
CA ARG A 413 12.58 1.42 7.60
C ARG A 413 11.31 0.77 8.18
N LYS A 414 11.03 1.00 9.47
CA LYS A 414 9.83 0.47 10.17
C LYS A 414 8.49 0.80 9.50
N HIS A 415 8.40 1.92 8.79
CA HIS A 415 7.17 2.42 8.17
C HIS A 415 7.29 2.56 6.64
N ALA A 416 8.25 1.85 6.03
CA ALA A 416 8.31 1.78 4.57
C ALA A 416 7.31 0.74 4.05
N PRO A 417 6.78 0.95 2.82
CA PRO A 417 6.01 -0.08 2.13
C PRO A 417 6.82 -1.36 2.07
N ARG A 418 6.13 -2.49 2.24
CA ARG A 418 6.77 -3.80 2.22
C ARG A 418 6.67 -4.49 0.88
N ILE A 419 5.81 -4.00 0.00
CA ILE A 419 5.49 -4.68 -1.24
C ILE A 419 6.03 -3.89 -2.42
N VAL A 420 6.80 -4.56 -3.28
CA VAL A 420 7.29 -4.03 -4.55
C VAL A 420 6.68 -4.83 -5.69
N SER A 421 6.10 -4.15 -6.66
CA SER A 421 5.62 -4.75 -7.91
C SER A 421 6.47 -4.25 -9.08
N LEU A 422 6.99 -5.18 -9.88
CA LEU A 422 7.76 -4.84 -11.07
C LEU A 422 6.87 -4.90 -12.31
N LEU A 423 6.94 -3.86 -13.12
CA LEU A 423 6.24 -3.76 -14.40
C LEU A 423 7.23 -3.41 -15.50
N THR A 424 6.99 -3.89 -16.71
CA THR A 424 7.63 -3.38 -17.92
C THR A 424 6.65 -2.50 -18.65
N ALA A 425 7.14 -1.45 -19.29
CA ALA A 425 6.37 -0.67 -20.24
C ALA A 425 7.15 -0.56 -21.56
N GLU A 426 6.45 -0.60 -22.68
CA GLU A 426 7.06 -0.42 -24.00
C GLU A 426 6.14 0.32 -24.97
N ILE A 427 6.76 1.05 -25.89
CA ILE A 427 6.13 1.67 -27.05
C ILE A 427 6.68 1.05 -28.33
N ASP A 428 6.00 1.28 -29.45
CA ASP A 428 6.48 0.83 -30.76
C ASP A 428 7.85 1.46 -31.08
N ALA A 429 8.79 0.65 -31.58
CA ALA A 429 10.16 1.07 -31.89
C ALA A 429 10.24 2.08 -33.06
N THR A 430 9.14 2.28 -33.80
CA THR A 430 9.04 3.29 -34.86
C THR A 430 8.70 4.68 -34.34
N VAL A 431 8.34 4.81 -33.06
CA VAL A 431 8.03 6.10 -32.44
C VAL A 431 9.28 6.98 -32.41
N SER A 432 9.13 8.29 -32.63
CA SER A 432 10.27 9.22 -32.56
C SER A 432 10.88 9.29 -31.15
N GLU A 433 12.17 9.58 -31.03
CA GLU A 433 12.79 9.79 -29.72
C GLU A 433 12.10 10.92 -28.93
N THR A 434 11.71 12.00 -29.60
CA THR A 434 10.97 13.12 -28.99
C THR A 434 9.65 12.68 -28.38
N ASP A 435 8.86 11.88 -29.10
CA ASP A 435 7.61 11.34 -28.55
C ASP A 435 7.87 10.33 -27.43
N ALA A 436 8.99 9.61 -27.49
CA ALA A 436 9.39 8.69 -26.44
C ALA A 436 9.82 9.44 -25.16
N GLU A 437 10.47 10.60 -25.27
CA GLU A 437 10.72 11.51 -24.14
C GLU A 437 9.42 11.97 -23.49
N ASP A 438 8.40 12.30 -24.29
CA ASP A 438 7.10 12.70 -23.75
C ASP A 438 6.39 11.56 -23.02
N VAL A 439 6.58 10.31 -23.47
CA VAL A 439 6.12 9.11 -22.76
C VAL A 439 6.90 8.89 -21.47
N ASP A 440 8.22 9.08 -21.48
CA ASP A 440 9.07 9.01 -20.27
C ASP A 440 8.63 10.05 -19.22
N ALA A 441 8.40 11.30 -19.65
CA ALA A 441 7.90 12.37 -18.79
C ALA A 441 6.50 12.04 -18.23
N PHE A 442 5.63 11.47 -19.07
CA PHE A 442 4.33 10.98 -18.62
C PHE A 442 4.46 9.89 -17.57
N PHE A 443 5.32 8.88 -17.76
CA PHE A 443 5.51 7.84 -16.75
C PHE A 443 6.04 8.40 -15.45
N ASN A 444 7.06 9.27 -15.49
CA ASN A 444 7.56 9.97 -14.31
C ASN A 444 6.45 10.71 -13.55
N TYR A 445 5.57 11.41 -14.26
CA TYR A 445 4.42 12.10 -13.65
C TYR A 445 3.42 11.14 -12.97
N MET A 446 3.36 9.88 -13.40
CA MET A 446 2.45 8.88 -12.84
C MET A 446 2.95 8.20 -11.57
N LEU A 447 4.23 8.40 -11.21
CA LEU A 447 4.90 7.74 -10.09
C LEU A 447 4.67 8.45 -8.77
N ARG A 448 4.62 7.68 -7.70
CA ARG A 448 4.63 8.17 -6.32
C ARG A 448 6.08 8.41 -5.91
N GLN A 449 6.27 9.12 -4.80
CA GLN A 449 7.58 9.45 -4.23
C GLN A 449 8.55 8.26 -4.13
N GLN A 450 8.02 7.07 -3.83
CA GLN A 450 8.80 5.86 -3.58
C GLN A 450 8.92 4.96 -4.81
N ASP A 451 8.14 5.20 -5.86
CA ASP A 451 8.25 4.38 -7.07
C ASP A 451 9.55 4.73 -7.82
N LEU A 452 10.07 3.77 -8.58
CA LEU A 452 11.25 3.94 -9.44
C LEU A 452 10.89 3.69 -10.90
N LEU A 453 11.59 4.41 -11.79
CA LEU A 453 11.51 4.24 -13.23
C LEU A 453 12.91 4.16 -13.81
N PHE A 454 13.17 3.08 -14.53
CA PHE A 454 14.40 2.87 -15.25
C PHE A 454 14.08 2.83 -16.73
N ARG A 455 14.65 3.78 -17.49
CA ARG A 455 14.61 3.73 -18.94
C ARG A 455 15.71 2.78 -19.42
N ARG A 456 15.33 1.72 -20.11
CA ARG A 456 16.25 0.68 -20.59
C ARG A 456 16.84 1.05 -21.94
N ASP A 457 15.98 1.54 -22.82
CA ASP A 457 16.27 2.05 -24.15
C ASP A 457 15.24 3.14 -24.48
N PRO A 458 15.33 3.84 -25.62
CA PRO A 458 14.41 4.92 -25.95
C PRO A 458 12.93 4.53 -25.86
N HIS A 459 12.56 3.26 -26.06
CA HIS A 459 11.19 2.77 -26.20
C HIS A 459 10.73 1.84 -25.08
N ARG A 460 11.58 1.52 -24.10
CA ARG A 460 11.27 0.56 -23.03
C ARG A 460 11.65 1.04 -21.64
N TRP A 461 10.79 0.74 -20.68
CA TRP A 461 10.93 1.09 -19.28
C TRP A 461 10.71 -0.09 -18.36
N LEU A 462 11.36 -0.03 -17.20
CA LEU A 462 11.14 -0.91 -16.07
C LEU A 462 10.69 -0.06 -14.89
N ILE A 463 9.55 -0.42 -14.30
CA ILE A 463 8.89 0.35 -13.24
C ILE A 463 8.86 -0.51 -11.98
N ALA A 464 9.34 0.04 -10.86
CA ALA A 464 9.18 -0.57 -9.55
C ALA A 464 8.17 0.25 -8.74
N LEU A 465 6.98 -0.31 -8.52
CA LEU A 465 5.94 0.31 -7.71
C LEU A 465 6.01 -0.18 -6.28
N ALA A 466 6.06 0.74 -5.32
CA ALA A 466 6.07 0.39 -3.91
C ALA A 466 4.79 0.82 -3.19
N ALA A 467 4.25 -0.11 -2.39
CA ALA A 467 3.02 0.10 -1.65
C ALA A 467 2.95 -0.79 -0.40
N ASP A 468 2.07 -0.41 0.53
CA ASP A 468 1.78 -1.24 1.73
C ASP A 468 0.94 -2.47 1.38
N ALA A 469 0.22 -2.42 0.27
CA ALA A 469 -0.60 -3.50 -0.28
C ALA A 469 -0.43 -3.56 -1.81
N PRO A 470 -0.56 -4.73 -2.46
CA PRO A 470 -0.49 -4.83 -3.92
C PRO A 470 -1.59 -3.98 -4.57
N ASP A 471 -1.23 -2.92 -5.30
CA ASP A 471 -2.16 -1.98 -5.94
C ASP A 471 -1.80 -1.71 -7.42
N VAL A 472 -1.34 -2.76 -8.12
CA VAL A 472 -0.99 -2.65 -9.55
C VAL A 472 -2.22 -2.26 -10.37
N ASP A 473 -3.37 -2.86 -10.11
CA ASP A 473 -4.61 -2.57 -10.86
C ASP A 473 -5.08 -1.12 -10.67
N GLY A 474 -4.95 -0.58 -9.46
CA GLY A 474 -5.25 0.82 -9.18
C GLY A 474 -4.30 1.76 -9.94
N TYR A 475 -3.00 1.43 -9.97
CA TYR A 475 -2.02 2.15 -10.79
C TYR A 475 -2.38 2.11 -12.28
N LEU A 476 -2.65 0.93 -12.85
CA LEU A 476 -3.00 0.77 -14.27
C LEU A 476 -4.28 1.53 -14.64
N LYS A 477 -5.31 1.48 -13.79
CA LYS A 477 -6.54 2.28 -13.97
C LYS A 477 -6.25 3.79 -13.95
N ARG A 478 -5.34 4.23 -13.07
CA ARG A 478 -4.91 5.64 -12.98
C ARG A 478 -4.17 6.06 -14.25
N VAL A 479 -3.19 5.28 -14.70
CA VAL A 479 -2.44 5.51 -15.95
C VAL A 479 -3.39 5.65 -17.14
N LYS A 480 -4.30 4.69 -17.35
CA LYS A 480 -5.28 4.74 -18.45
C LYS A 480 -6.15 5.99 -18.40
N ARG A 481 -6.58 6.41 -17.19
CA ARG A 481 -7.41 7.61 -17.02
C ARG A 481 -6.64 8.90 -17.33
N GLU A 482 -5.42 9.03 -16.81
CA GLU A 482 -4.62 10.24 -17.02
C GLU A 482 -4.08 10.32 -18.46
N HIS A 483 -3.73 9.20 -19.09
CA HIS A 483 -3.38 9.15 -20.52
C HIS A 483 -4.53 9.69 -21.40
N ARG A 484 -5.77 9.25 -21.15
CA ARG A 484 -6.97 9.79 -21.84
C ARG A 484 -7.23 11.27 -21.58
N LYS A 485 -6.72 11.84 -20.48
CA LYS A 485 -6.86 13.28 -20.19
C LYS A 485 -5.73 14.08 -20.85
N ALA A 486 -4.49 13.58 -20.76
CA ALA A 486 -3.33 14.18 -21.43
C ALA A 486 -3.59 14.33 -22.93
N ASN A 487 -4.10 13.29 -23.57
CA ASN A 487 -4.38 13.30 -25.01
C ASN A 487 -5.59 14.15 -25.42
N ARG A 488 -6.45 14.57 -24.47
CA ARG A 488 -7.59 15.46 -24.80
C ARG A 488 -7.16 16.89 -25.08
N ASN A 489 -6.05 17.34 -24.50
CA ASN A 489 -5.61 18.74 -24.55
C ASN A 489 -4.15 18.89 -25.02
N ARG A 490 -3.53 17.87 -25.63
CA ARG A 490 -2.13 17.93 -26.11
C ARG A 490 -2.08 18.57 -27.51
N PRO A 491 -1.41 19.73 -27.68
CA PRO A 491 -1.40 20.48 -28.94
C PRO A 491 -0.69 19.78 -30.11
N PHE A 492 0.22 18.85 -29.82
CA PHE A 492 1.04 18.15 -30.83
C PHE A 492 0.55 16.71 -31.14
N GLY A 493 -0.71 16.41 -30.84
CA GLY A 493 -1.30 15.07 -31.04
C GLY A 493 -1.25 14.17 -29.80
N PRO A 494 -1.87 12.98 -29.84
CA PRO A 494 -1.91 12.08 -28.70
C PRO A 494 -0.52 11.51 -28.38
N LEU A 495 -0.26 11.22 -27.11
CA LEU A 495 0.89 10.41 -26.71
C LEU A 495 0.83 9.04 -27.42
N PRO A 496 1.99 8.48 -27.82
CA PRO A 496 2.09 7.15 -28.37
C PRO A 496 1.40 6.09 -27.50
N PRO A 497 0.76 5.07 -28.11
CA PRO A 497 0.24 3.95 -27.35
C PRO A 497 1.39 3.16 -26.72
N PHE A 498 1.21 2.75 -25.47
CA PHE A 498 2.17 1.92 -24.74
C PHE A 498 1.48 0.67 -24.17
N ALA A 499 2.25 -0.42 -24.07
CA ALA A 499 1.89 -1.62 -23.34
C ALA A 499 2.52 -1.59 -21.95
N ILE A 500 1.84 -2.15 -20.93
CA ILE A 500 2.39 -2.33 -19.59
C ILE A 500 2.08 -3.75 -19.13
N ASP A 501 3.12 -4.49 -18.79
CA ASP A 501 3.03 -5.88 -18.33
C ASP A 501 3.55 -6.02 -16.91
N ARG A 502 2.89 -6.87 -16.11
CA ARG A 502 3.27 -7.15 -14.73
C ARG A 502 4.25 -8.33 -14.71
N LEU A 503 5.47 -8.09 -14.22
CA LEU A 503 6.46 -9.14 -14.03
C LEU A 503 6.24 -9.92 -12.74
N GLY A 504 5.70 -9.26 -11.71
CA GLY A 504 5.38 -9.89 -10.43
C GLY A 504 5.22 -8.90 -9.29
N THR A 505 4.98 -9.42 -8.09
CA THR A 505 4.88 -8.65 -6.85
C THR A 505 5.49 -9.45 -5.71
N TRP A 506 6.29 -8.79 -4.89
CA TRP A 506 7.05 -9.41 -3.81
C TRP A 506 6.91 -8.61 -2.53
N ASP A 507 6.78 -9.32 -1.40
CA ASP A 507 7.06 -8.74 -0.08
C ASP A 507 8.58 -8.72 0.10
N VAL A 508 9.15 -7.52 0.26
CA VAL A 508 10.59 -7.29 0.42
C VAL A 508 11.16 -8.05 1.61
N ALA A 509 10.39 -8.25 2.68
CA ALA A 509 10.88 -8.92 3.89
C ALA A 509 11.18 -10.42 3.68
N VAL A 510 10.50 -11.07 2.73
CA VAL A 510 10.60 -12.52 2.49
C VAL A 510 11.10 -12.84 1.09
N GLY A 511 10.82 -11.97 0.12
CA GLY A 511 11.03 -12.18 -1.32
C GLY A 511 12.12 -11.32 -1.94
N ARG A 512 13.03 -10.72 -1.15
CA ARG A 512 14.11 -9.85 -1.63
C ARG A 512 14.92 -10.45 -2.79
N GLU A 513 15.47 -11.65 -2.61
CA GLU A 513 16.31 -12.29 -3.64
C GLU A 513 15.52 -12.63 -4.90
N ALA A 514 14.24 -13.03 -4.77
CA ALA A 514 13.38 -13.33 -5.90
C ALA A 514 13.00 -12.05 -6.69
N LEU A 515 12.78 -10.93 -6.00
CA LEU A 515 12.56 -9.62 -6.58
C LEU A 515 13.79 -9.17 -7.38
N LEU A 516 14.97 -9.17 -6.75
CA LEU A 516 16.22 -8.77 -7.38
C LEU A 516 16.55 -9.67 -8.58
N GLY A 517 16.44 -10.99 -8.43
CA GLY A 517 16.66 -11.93 -9.53
C GLY A 517 15.65 -11.84 -10.66
N ARG A 518 14.41 -11.36 -10.42
CA ARG A 518 13.47 -11.05 -11.51
C ARG A 518 13.80 -9.71 -12.17
N PHE A 519 14.21 -8.70 -11.41
CA PHE A 519 14.66 -7.42 -11.93
C PHE A 519 15.88 -7.59 -12.85
N ASP A 520 16.88 -8.36 -12.41
CA ASP A 520 18.09 -8.63 -13.20
C ASP A 520 17.78 -9.33 -14.51
N ARG A 521 16.90 -10.34 -14.49
CA ARG A 521 16.42 -11.00 -15.72
C ARG A 521 15.68 -10.03 -16.62
N ALA A 522 14.80 -9.20 -16.08
CA ALA A 522 14.07 -8.21 -16.86
C ALA A 522 15.02 -7.19 -17.53
N LEU A 523 16.13 -6.83 -16.87
CA LEU A 523 17.19 -6.02 -17.49
C LEU A 523 17.95 -6.79 -18.58
N ALA A 524 18.32 -8.05 -18.31
CA ALA A 524 19.15 -8.88 -19.16
C ALA A 524 18.43 -9.50 -20.37
N GLU A 525 17.10 -9.61 -20.35
CA GLU A 525 16.26 -10.20 -21.41
C GLU A 525 16.39 -9.54 -22.80
N ASN A 526 17.34 -8.61 -23.01
CA ASN A 526 17.79 -8.10 -24.31
C ASN A 526 19.19 -7.43 -24.27
N GLU A 527 20.18 -7.94 -23.52
CA GLU A 527 21.56 -7.69 -23.97
C GLU A 527 21.68 -8.27 -25.39
N PRO A 528 22.10 -7.50 -26.42
CA PRO A 528 22.29 -8.07 -27.73
C PRO A 528 23.26 -9.25 -27.57
N HIS A 529 22.82 -10.45 -27.94
CA HIS A 529 23.68 -11.60 -28.13
C HIS A 529 24.72 -11.24 -29.20
N TYR A 530 25.80 -10.55 -28.82
CA TYR A 530 27.07 -10.64 -29.52
C TYR A 530 27.71 -11.95 -29.05
N ALA A 531 27.20 -13.06 -29.57
CA ALA A 531 27.90 -14.34 -29.52
C ALA A 531 29.08 -14.27 -30.52
N CYS A 532 30.20 -14.83 -30.07
CA CYS A 532 31.53 -14.93 -30.68
C CYS A 532 31.62 -14.99 -32.22
#